data_AF-A0A4D6HBW1-F1
#
_entry.id   AF-A0A4D6HBW1-F1
#
_cell.length_a   1.000
_cell.length_b   1.000
_cell.length_c   1.000
_cell.angle_alpha   90.00
_cell.angle_beta   90.00
_cell.angle_gamma   90.00
#
_symmetry.space_group_name_H-M   'P 1'
#
loop_
_entity.id
_entity.type
_entity.pdbx_description
1 polymer ?
#
loop_
_entity_poly.entity_id
_entity_poly.type
_entity_poly.pdbx_seq_one_letter_code
_entity_poly.pdbx_strand_id
1 'polypeptide(L)'
;MAVTVFETGDIEVEFECPVDPDDLLFPNVYVGLEIDLLSPGDGVVTDRHHASADRYEADDPMNQIGGQISPFTLSGWLRHGCEAVLQEAGATACHPGEPNADYMRAETYERDLESGYHEKGACTDAHDAGCVVYDLFGGFGDQPGKLLRRPVSFSPIRRQVDVLDGEAEAHYRQLSSQVRSRNDEDGGQPLRQADRDVLGNVEGTWKLTLREVKPEFVGLLVEAVSFLDQHSHEFAFQVGGARNFGAGMADAWVVNPLYSEDEVRRVFNRAQDATQAMERKDEIWRSECRNAFVRALQARTAARDGDLPMPAQGGDGS
;
A
#
# COMPACT_ATOMS: atom_id res chain seq x y z
N MET A 1 -5.84 -14.56 24.86
CA MET A 1 -5.69 -13.69 23.67
C MET A 1 -6.43 -12.41 23.98
N ALA A 2 -5.88 -11.26 23.59
CA ALA A 2 -6.60 -10.00 23.72
C ALA A 2 -7.71 -10.03 22.67
N VAL A 3 -8.96 -9.75 23.08
CA VAL A 3 -10.09 -9.64 22.15
C VAL A 3 -9.78 -8.51 21.19
N THR A 4 -9.81 -8.78 19.89
CA THR A 4 -9.68 -7.72 18.88
C THR A 4 -10.95 -6.88 18.93
N VAL A 5 -10.85 -5.64 19.39
CA VAL A 5 -11.98 -4.70 19.43
C VAL A 5 -11.76 -3.66 18.35
N PHE A 6 -12.74 -3.52 17.45
CA PHE A 6 -12.75 -2.46 16.47
C PHE A 6 -13.04 -1.10 17.13
N GLU A 7 -12.21 -0.11 16.85
CA GLU A 7 -12.43 1.26 17.30
C GLU A 7 -13.34 2.00 16.30
N THR A 8 -14.53 2.39 16.75
CA THR A 8 -15.59 2.95 15.89
C THR A 8 -15.98 4.39 16.26
N GLY A 9 -15.24 5.05 17.16
CA GLY A 9 -15.58 6.38 17.68
C GLY A 9 -15.57 7.50 16.63
N ASP A 10 -15.04 7.21 15.45
CA ASP A 10 -14.84 8.14 14.34
C ASP A 10 -15.84 7.95 13.19
N ILE A 11 -16.75 6.98 13.29
CA ILE A 11 -17.77 6.71 12.27
C ILE A 11 -19.19 6.94 12.83
N GLU A 12 -20.05 7.55 12.02
CA GLU A 12 -21.45 7.84 12.39
C GLU A 12 -22.43 6.71 12.01
N VAL A 13 -21.91 5.50 11.76
CA VAL A 13 -22.70 4.31 11.45
C VAL A 13 -22.35 3.19 12.41
N GLU A 14 -23.33 2.34 12.69
CA GLU A 14 -23.09 1.10 13.41
C GLU A 14 -22.23 0.18 12.54
N PHE A 15 -21.13 -0.30 13.12
CA PHE A 15 -20.26 -1.28 12.52
C PHE A 15 -20.42 -2.61 13.25
N GLU A 16 -20.86 -3.62 12.52
CA GLU A 16 -20.94 -5.00 12.96
C GLU A 16 -20.08 -5.85 12.03
N CYS A 17 -19.10 -6.56 12.60
CA CYS A 17 -18.32 -7.52 11.83
C CYS A 17 -19.13 -8.82 11.70
N PRO A 18 -19.36 -9.35 10.48
CA PRO A 18 -20.14 -10.58 10.29
C PRO A 18 -19.52 -11.84 10.92
N VAL A 19 -18.27 -11.75 11.36
CA VAL A 19 -17.51 -12.83 11.98
C VAL A 19 -16.99 -12.40 13.35
N ASP A 20 -16.53 -13.35 14.15
CA ASP A 20 -15.82 -13.04 15.38
C ASP A 20 -14.53 -12.27 15.04
N PRO A 21 -14.31 -11.07 15.61
CA PRO A 21 -13.07 -10.32 15.40
C PRO A 21 -11.80 -11.10 15.74
N ASP A 22 -11.88 -12.09 16.64
CA ASP A 22 -10.75 -12.94 17.02
C ASP A 22 -10.39 -13.99 15.93
N ASP A 23 -11.26 -14.21 14.94
CA ASP A 23 -11.00 -15.06 13.79
C ASP A 23 -10.23 -14.33 12.66
N LEU A 24 -9.94 -13.03 12.83
CA LEU A 24 -9.25 -12.20 11.84
C LEU A 24 -7.75 -12.06 12.16
N LEU A 25 -6.92 -11.91 11.13
CA LEU A 25 -5.47 -11.69 11.23
C LEU A 25 -5.06 -10.32 11.80
N PHE A 26 -6.03 -9.49 12.18
CA PHE A 26 -5.77 -8.18 12.76
C PHE A 26 -4.98 -8.30 14.08
N PRO A 27 -4.10 -7.33 14.40
CA PRO A 27 -3.92 -6.03 13.73
C PRO A 27 -3.07 -6.06 12.45
N ASN A 28 -2.61 -7.24 12.00
CA ASN A 28 -1.79 -7.32 10.79
C ASN A 28 -2.65 -7.37 9.53
N VAL A 29 -2.23 -6.64 8.51
CA VAL A 29 -2.78 -6.70 7.15
C VAL A 29 -1.65 -7.10 6.24
N TYR A 30 -1.82 -8.20 5.52
CA TYR A 30 -0.84 -8.69 4.57
C TYR A 30 -1.26 -8.28 3.16
N VAL A 31 -0.40 -7.52 2.48
CA VAL A 31 -0.57 -7.19 1.07
C VAL A 31 0.28 -8.17 0.27
N GLY A 32 -0.35 -9.03 -0.53
CA GLY A 32 0.37 -9.86 -1.50
C GLY A 32 0.91 -9.00 -2.64
N LEU A 33 2.12 -9.32 -3.08
CA LEU A 33 2.81 -8.60 -4.16
C LEU A 33 3.43 -9.61 -5.13
N GLU A 34 3.12 -9.45 -6.41
CA GLU A 34 3.81 -10.08 -7.52
C GLU A 34 4.32 -9.00 -8.48
N ILE A 35 5.64 -8.94 -8.69
CA ILE A 35 6.30 -7.91 -9.49
C ILE A 35 7.40 -8.54 -10.34
N ASP A 36 7.20 -8.57 -11.66
CA ASP A 36 8.19 -9.13 -12.59
C ASP A 36 9.53 -8.40 -12.52
N LEU A 37 9.49 -7.07 -12.46
CA LEU A 37 10.67 -6.22 -12.39
C LEU A 37 10.38 -4.95 -11.59
N LEU A 38 11.10 -4.78 -10.48
CA LEU A 38 11.07 -3.61 -9.61
C LEU A 38 12.41 -2.89 -9.66
N SER A 39 12.42 -1.62 -10.05
CA SER A 39 13.60 -0.72 -10.09
C SER A 39 13.33 0.52 -9.24
N PRO A 40 13.23 0.40 -7.90
CA PRO A 40 12.68 1.44 -7.05
C PRO A 40 13.63 2.63 -6.83
N GLY A 41 14.64 2.81 -7.70
CA GLY A 41 15.71 3.79 -7.54
C GLY A 41 16.53 3.48 -6.29
N ASP A 42 16.65 4.47 -5.40
CA ASP A 42 17.39 4.38 -4.13
C ASP A 42 16.64 3.56 -3.05
N GLY A 43 15.60 2.83 -3.43
CA GLY A 43 14.69 2.11 -2.53
C GLY A 43 15.07 0.66 -2.21
N VAL A 44 16.17 0.13 -2.74
CA VAL A 44 16.68 -1.22 -2.39
C VAL A 44 17.91 -1.08 -1.52
N VAL A 45 17.90 -1.73 -0.36
CA VAL A 45 19.09 -1.94 0.46
C VAL A 45 19.47 -3.40 0.33
N THR A 46 20.72 -3.71 -0.01
CA THR A 46 21.17 -5.11 -0.13
C THR A 46 22.08 -5.48 1.03
N ASP A 47 22.17 -6.77 1.35
CA ASP A 47 23.07 -7.29 2.39
C ASP A 47 24.56 -7.14 2.02
N ARG A 48 24.88 -6.62 0.83
CA ARG A 48 26.23 -6.35 0.36
C ARG A 48 26.73 -5.02 0.94
N HIS A 49 27.80 -5.07 1.73
CA HIS A 49 28.65 -3.88 1.93
C HIS A 49 29.20 -3.44 0.56
N HIS A 50 29.03 -2.17 0.18
CA HIS A 50 29.43 -1.51 -1.08
C HIS A 50 30.94 -1.56 -1.45
N ALA A 51 31.62 -2.70 -1.29
CA ALA A 51 33.02 -2.89 -1.59
C ALA A 51 33.19 -3.87 -2.78
N SER A 52 32.60 -3.57 -3.93
CA SER A 52 33.07 -4.00 -5.27
C SER A 52 32.00 -3.72 -6.33
N ALA A 53 32.05 -2.54 -6.95
CA ALA A 53 31.25 -2.22 -8.14
C ALA A 53 31.72 -3.00 -9.40
N ASP A 54 32.90 -3.62 -9.37
CA ASP A 54 33.58 -4.10 -10.58
C ASP A 54 33.51 -5.63 -10.82
N ARG A 55 32.69 -6.38 -10.06
CA ARG A 55 32.58 -7.85 -10.21
C ARG A 55 31.14 -8.34 -10.07
N TYR A 56 30.40 -8.25 -11.16
CA TYR A 56 29.14 -8.98 -11.33
C TYR A 56 29.36 -10.06 -12.39
N GLU A 57 29.32 -11.33 -12.00
CA GLU A 57 29.27 -12.48 -12.91
C GLU A 57 27.97 -13.24 -12.63
N ALA A 58 27.16 -13.52 -13.66
CA ALA A 58 25.77 -13.99 -13.51
C ALA A 58 25.62 -15.34 -12.78
N ASP A 59 26.70 -16.12 -12.74
CA ASP A 59 26.82 -17.45 -12.14
C ASP A 59 27.58 -17.44 -10.79
N ASP A 60 27.93 -16.28 -10.26
CA ASP A 60 28.55 -16.15 -8.94
C ASP A 60 27.54 -16.55 -7.83
N PRO A 61 27.87 -17.54 -6.96
CA PRO A 61 27.09 -17.85 -5.76
C PRO A 61 26.83 -16.63 -4.86
N MET A 62 27.65 -15.58 -4.98
CA MET A 62 27.49 -14.29 -4.33
C MET A 62 26.36 -13.43 -4.92
N ASN A 63 25.63 -13.87 -5.94
CA ASN A 63 24.37 -13.24 -6.41
C ASN A 63 23.13 -13.73 -5.64
N GLN A 64 23.31 -14.56 -4.62
CA GLN A 64 22.27 -14.91 -3.64
C GLN A 64 22.08 -13.80 -2.59
N ILE A 65 22.11 -12.54 -3.02
CA ILE A 65 22.07 -11.38 -2.13
C ILE A 65 20.62 -11.15 -1.72
N GLY A 66 20.36 -11.30 -0.43
CA GLY A 66 19.15 -10.80 0.19
C GLY A 66 19.23 -9.28 0.39
N GLY A 67 18.14 -8.72 0.85
CA GLY A 67 18.08 -7.29 1.14
C GLY A 67 16.70 -6.88 1.59
N GLN A 68 16.41 -5.59 1.43
CA GLN A 68 15.16 -4.98 1.82
C GLN A 68 14.68 -3.98 0.77
N ILE A 69 13.39 -4.04 0.46
CA ILE A 69 12.66 -2.97 -0.21
C ILE A 69 12.27 -1.97 0.87
N SER A 70 12.66 -0.70 0.67
CA SER A 70 12.41 0.38 1.61
C SER A 70 10.91 0.56 1.86
N PRO A 71 10.50 0.70 3.14
CA PRO A 71 9.10 0.95 3.47
C PRO A 71 8.64 2.32 2.96
N PHE A 72 9.55 3.25 2.69
CA PHE A 72 9.20 4.57 2.16
C PHE A 72 8.62 4.49 0.74
N THR A 73 9.24 3.66 -0.12
CA THR A 73 8.78 3.44 -1.50
C THR A 73 7.37 2.87 -1.52
N LEU A 74 7.14 1.78 -0.77
CA LEU A 74 5.83 1.11 -0.70
C LEU A 74 4.80 1.99 0.01
N SER A 75 5.20 2.74 1.03
CA SER A 75 4.31 3.67 1.74
C SER A 75 3.82 4.80 0.84
N GLY A 76 4.69 5.38 0.01
CA GLY A 76 4.30 6.45 -0.90
C GLY A 76 3.30 5.96 -1.95
N TRP A 77 3.56 4.77 -2.49
CA TRP A 77 2.68 4.09 -3.43
C TRP A 77 1.30 3.78 -2.83
N LEU A 78 1.26 3.14 -1.65
CA LEU A 78 0.01 2.83 -0.96
C LEU A 78 -0.79 4.11 -0.61
N ARG A 79 -0.11 5.13 -0.08
CA ARG A 79 -0.76 6.41 0.25
C ARG A 79 -1.39 7.05 -0.99
N HIS A 80 -0.71 6.97 -2.13
CA HIS A 80 -1.22 7.48 -3.40
C HIS A 80 -2.50 6.73 -3.83
N GLY A 81 -2.53 5.40 -3.70
CA GLY A 81 -3.76 4.62 -3.93
C GLY A 81 -4.90 5.03 -3.00
N CYS A 82 -4.61 5.27 -1.72
CA CYS A 82 -5.61 5.77 -0.76
C CYS A 82 -6.16 7.15 -1.16
N GLU A 83 -5.30 8.05 -1.61
CA GLU A 83 -5.71 9.39 -2.08
C GLU A 83 -6.61 9.29 -3.31
N ALA A 84 -6.23 8.46 -4.29
CA ALA A 84 -7.00 8.26 -5.51
C ALA A 84 -8.41 7.71 -5.21
N VAL A 85 -8.52 6.70 -4.34
CA VAL A 85 -9.82 6.14 -3.90
C VAL A 85 -10.72 7.21 -3.29
N LEU A 86 -10.18 8.08 -2.43
CA LEU A 86 -10.96 9.17 -1.85
C LEU A 86 -11.41 10.18 -2.92
N GLN A 87 -10.51 10.55 -3.83
CA GLN A 87 -10.81 11.51 -4.89
C GLN A 87 -11.83 10.98 -5.90
N GLU A 88 -11.78 9.70 -6.26
CA GLU A 88 -12.79 9.05 -7.10
C GLU A 88 -14.16 8.99 -6.42
N ALA A 89 -14.18 8.85 -5.09
CA ALA A 89 -15.38 8.93 -4.29
C ALA A 89 -15.92 10.37 -4.14
N GLY A 90 -15.24 11.39 -4.67
CA GLY A 90 -15.62 12.80 -4.58
C GLY A 90 -15.17 13.49 -3.28
N ALA A 91 -14.35 12.84 -2.46
CA ALA A 91 -13.74 13.40 -1.27
C ALA A 91 -12.41 14.09 -1.56
N THR A 92 -11.94 14.91 -0.62
CA THR A 92 -10.60 15.52 -0.73
C THR A 92 -9.58 14.78 0.12
N ALA A 93 -8.35 14.63 -0.35
CA ALA A 93 -7.28 13.98 0.38
C ALA A 93 -6.28 14.97 1.00
N CYS A 94 -5.63 14.58 2.10
CA CYS A 94 -4.66 15.45 2.78
C CYS A 94 -3.35 15.54 1.98
N HIS A 95 -2.92 16.76 1.66
CA HIS A 95 -1.73 16.99 0.84
C HIS A 95 -0.45 16.34 1.43
N PRO A 96 0.41 15.68 0.63
CA PRO A 96 1.68 15.08 1.11
C PRO A 96 2.70 16.11 1.63
N GLY A 97 2.90 17.18 0.87
CA GLY A 97 3.90 18.22 1.11
C GLY A 97 3.39 19.35 2.01
N GLU A 98 4.33 20.11 2.57
CA GLU A 98 4.03 21.29 3.37
C GLU A 98 3.74 22.52 2.51
N PRO A 99 2.95 23.49 3.01
CA PRO A 99 2.74 24.80 2.39
C PRO A 99 3.97 25.72 2.57
N ASN A 100 5.18 25.23 2.36
CA ASN A 100 6.42 26.01 2.52
C ASN A 100 7.07 26.35 1.16
N ALA A 101 8.01 27.30 1.18
CA ALA A 101 8.59 27.89 -0.04
C ALA A 101 9.29 26.88 -0.97
N ASP A 102 9.70 25.71 -0.48
CA ASP A 102 10.35 24.67 -1.29
C ASP A 102 9.35 23.87 -2.14
N TYR A 103 8.09 23.77 -1.72
CA TYR A 103 6.98 23.17 -2.48
C TYR A 103 6.22 24.16 -3.36
N MET A 104 6.31 25.46 -3.08
CA MET A 104 5.74 26.55 -3.91
C MET A 104 6.51 26.81 -5.22
N ARG A 105 7.32 25.86 -5.70
CA ARG A 105 7.92 25.98 -7.04
C ARG A 105 6.83 25.83 -8.11
N ALA A 106 6.57 26.93 -8.82
CA ALA A 106 5.80 26.99 -10.07
C ALA A 106 4.39 26.36 -10.01
N GLU A 107 3.50 26.91 -9.18
CA GLU A 107 2.04 26.62 -9.20
C GLU A 107 1.64 25.16 -8.90
N THR A 108 2.60 24.29 -8.58
CA THR A 108 2.36 22.85 -8.35
C THR A 108 1.46 22.62 -7.14
N TYR A 109 1.72 23.34 -6.04
CA TYR A 109 0.94 23.22 -4.82
C TYR A 109 -0.52 23.66 -5.02
N GLU A 110 -0.74 24.79 -5.71
CA GLU A 110 -2.08 25.31 -5.99
C GLU A 110 -2.84 24.36 -6.93
N ARG A 111 -2.19 23.83 -7.96
CA ARG A 111 -2.77 22.82 -8.85
C ARG A 111 -3.16 21.55 -8.09
N ASP A 112 -2.33 21.09 -7.15
CA ASP A 112 -2.65 19.91 -6.35
C ASP A 112 -3.89 20.20 -5.49
N LEU A 113 -4.04 21.39 -4.88
CA LEU A 113 -5.27 21.77 -4.17
C LEU A 113 -6.51 21.75 -5.09
N GLU A 114 -6.39 22.27 -6.31
CA GLU A 114 -7.45 22.22 -7.32
C GLU A 114 -7.76 20.79 -7.80
N SER A 115 -6.82 19.85 -7.62
CA SER A 115 -6.93 18.44 -8.03
C SER A 115 -7.46 17.53 -6.92
N GLY A 116 -8.19 18.08 -5.95
CA GLY A 116 -8.84 17.29 -4.89
C GLY A 116 -7.98 17.06 -3.65
N TYR A 117 -6.98 17.90 -3.41
CA TYR A 117 -6.27 17.94 -2.12
C TYR A 117 -6.73 19.12 -1.27
N HIS A 118 -6.73 18.94 0.05
CA HIS A 118 -6.80 20.05 1.00
C HIS A 118 -5.44 20.29 1.66
N GLU A 119 -5.24 21.50 2.16
CA GLU A 119 -4.02 21.88 2.86
C GLU A 119 -3.73 20.92 4.02
N LYS A 120 -2.48 20.49 4.10
CA LYS A 120 -2.05 19.51 5.10
C LYS A 120 -2.27 20.06 6.51
N GLY A 121 -3.04 19.33 7.32
CA GLY A 121 -3.39 19.73 8.69
C GLY A 121 -4.69 20.52 8.81
N ALA A 122 -5.23 21.11 7.74
CA ALA A 122 -6.53 21.79 7.80
C ALA A 122 -7.68 20.83 8.17
N CYS A 123 -7.50 19.52 7.97
CA CYS A 123 -8.48 18.52 8.36
C CYS A 123 -8.64 18.34 9.87
N THR A 124 -7.70 18.81 10.70
CA THR A 124 -7.77 18.66 12.17
C THR A 124 -8.55 19.78 12.85
N ASP A 125 -8.92 20.85 12.13
CA ASP A 125 -9.60 22.00 12.74
C ASP A 125 -11.07 21.70 13.11
N ALA A 126 -11.72 20.81 12.36
CA ALA A 126 -13.12 20.42 12.57
C ALA A 126 -13.29 19.05 13.24
N HIS A 127 -12.29 18.17 13.13
CA HIS A 127 -12.32 16.81 13.67
C HIS A 127 -10.96 16.47 14.28
N ASP A 128 -10.93 16.09 15.56
CA ASP A 128 -9.69 15.83 16.29
C ASP A 128 -8.79 14.77 15.62
N ALA A 129 -9.38 13.77 14.98
CA ALA A 129 -8.67 12.71 14.25
C ALA A 129 -8.31 13.08 12.79
N GLY A 130 -8.80 14.20 12.26
CA GLY A 130 -8.57 14.61 10.88
C GLY A 130 -9.26 13.72 9.84
N CYS A 131 -8.86 13.86 8.57
CA CYS A 131 -9.33 12.98 7.51
C CYS A 131 -8.68 11.59 7.62
N VAL A 132 -9.29 10.57 7.00
CA VAL A 132 -8.86 9.17 7.15
C VAL A 132 -7.41 8.93 6.70
N VAL A 133 -6.93 9.60 5.64
CA VAL A 133 -5.53 9.50 5.18
C VAL A 133 -4.58 10.12 6.20
N TYR A 134 -4.96 11.24 6.82
CA TYR A 134 -4.16 11.88 7.87
C TYR A 134 -4.07 10.98 9.10
N ASP A 135 -5.18 10.42 9.56
CA ASP A 135 -5.21 9.54 10.74
C ASP A 135 -4.38 8.24 10.52
N LEU A 136 -4.53 7.63 9.34
CA LEU A 136 -3.87 6.37 9.00
C LEU A 136 -2.35 6.55 8.82
N PHE A 137 -1.92 7.51 8.00
CA PHE A 137 -0.50 7.69 7.66
C PHE A 137 0.24 8.63 8.63
N GLY A 138 -0.51 9.41 9.40
CA GLY A 138 -0.01 10.45 10.29
C GLY A 138 0.22 11.78 9.58
N GLY A 139 0.56 12.78 10.38
CA GLY A 139 0.89 14.11 9.92
C GLY A 139 1.72 14.92 10.91
N PHE A 140 1.66 16.25 10.77
CA PHE A 140 2.41 17.22 11.58
C PHE A 140 1.90 17.23 13.03
N GLY A 141 2.72 17.70 13.98
CA GLY A 141 2.28 17.96 15.37
C GLY A 141 2.01 16.70 16.20
N ASP A 142 3.09 16.03 16.68
CA ASP A 142 3.10 14.95 17.68
C ASP A 142 2.11 13.78 17.52
N GLN A 143 1.35 13.69 16.43
CA GLN A 143 0.41 12.61 16.14
C GLN A 143 1.01 11.63 15.12
N PRO A 144 1.60 10.52 15.60
CA PRO A 144 2.15 9.52 14.70
C PRO A 144 1.01 8.77 14.00
N GLY A 145 1.22 8.44 12.73
CA GLY A 145 0.27 7.63 11.98
C GLY A 145 0.00 6.28 12.62
N LYS A 146 -1.21 5.77 12.39
CA LYS A 146 -1.70 4.50 12.95
C LYS A 146 -1.34 3.28 12.11
N LEU A 147 -0.73 3.48 10.94
CA LEU A 147 -0.17 2.42 10.10
C LEU A 147 1.34 2.25 10.29
N LEU A 148 1.73 1.13 10.89
CA LEU A 148 3.11 0.67 10.86
C LEU A 148 3.37 -0.07 9.55
N ARG A 149 4.38 0.40 8.81
CA ARG A 149 4.79 -0.12 7.50
C ARG A 149 6.16 -0.78 7.65
N ARG A 150 6.22 -2.11 7.63
CA ARG A 150 7.51 -2.81 7.72
C ARG A 150 8.24 -2.75 6.37
N PRO A 151 9.59 -2.74 6.34
CA PRO A 151 10.33 -3.06 5.12
C PRO A 151 9.93 -4.46 4.62
N VAL A 152 10.06 -4.70 3.31
CA VAL A 152 9.95 -6.07 2.77
C VAL A 152 11.36 -6.62 2.64
N SER A 153 11.75 -7.52 3.53
CA SER A 153 12.99 -8.28 3.33
C SER A 153 12.80 -9.23 2.16
N PHE A 154 13.84 -9.44 1.36
CA PHE A 154 13.79 -10.40 0.27
C PHE A 154 14.97 -11.36 0.31
N SER A 155 14.73 -12.57 -0.18
CA SER A 155 15.75 -13.58 -0.41
C SER A 155 15.57 -14.22 -1.79
N PRO A 156 16.66 -14.49 -2.54
CA PRO A 156 16.58 -15.28 -3.76
C PRO A 156 16.39 -16.79 -3.48
N ILE A 157 16.40 -17.20 -2.20
CA ILE A 157 16.19 -18.57 -1.79
C ILE A 157 14.82 -18.70 -1.09
N ARG A 158 13.80 -19.15 -1.83
CA ARG A 158 12.42 -19.29 -1.35
C ARG A 158 12.26 -19.91 0.05
N ARG A 159 13.03 -20.95 0.40
CA ARG A 159 12.92 -21.61 1.72
C ARG A 159 13.31 -20.73 2.92
N GLN A 160 13.88 -19.55 2.67
CA GLN A 160 14.26 -18.55 3.67
C GLN A 160 13.24 -17.41 3.78
N VAL A 161 12.19 -17.41 2.95
CA VAL A 161 11.16 -16.38 2.94
C VAL A 161 10.08 -16.72 3.95
N ASP A 162 9.84 -15.84 4.92
CA ASP A 162 8.67 -15.91 5.80
C ASP A 162 7.63 -14.84 5.44
N VAL A 163 6.58 -15.27 4.73
CA VAL A 163 5.47 -14.40 4.34
C VAL A 163 4.67 -13.86 5.53
N LEU A 164 4.79 -14.44 6.73
CA LEU A 164 4.15 -13.83 7.90
C LEU A 164 4.96 -12.70 8.50
N ASP A 165 6.22 -12.54 8.13
CA ASP A 165 7.04 -11.39 8.52
C ASP A 165 7.10 -10.30 7.46
N GLY A 166 6.33 -10.43 6.37
CA GLY A 166 6.31 -9.47 5.29
C GLY A 166 7.51 -9.60 4.37
N GLU A 167 7.96 -10.82 4.13
CA GLU A 167 9.09 -11.11 3.25
C GLU A 167 8.64 -11.56 1.85
N ALA A 168 9.58 -11.47 0.90
CA ALA A 168 9.38 -11.88 -0.48
C ALA A 168 10.56 -12.71 -1.03
N GLU A 169 10.26 -13.61 -1.97
CA GLU A 169 11.28 -14.10 -2.89
C GLU A 169 11.61 -12.98 -3.89
N ALA A 170 12.88 -12.73 -4.17
CA ALA A 170 13.29 -11.82 -5.24
C ALA A 170 14.73 -12.06 -5.69
N HIS A 171 15.04 -11.73 -6.94
CA HIS A 171 16.38 -11.79 -7.50
C HIS A 171 16.96 -10.40 -7.75
N TYR A 172 18.00 -10.05 -6.99
CA TYR A 172 18.73 -8.80 -7.22
C TYR A 172 19.56 -8.85 -8.51
N ARG A 173 19.52 -7.75 -9.28
CA ARG A 173 20.36 -7.51 -10.47
C ARG A 173 20.70 -6.02 -10.57
N GLN A 174 21.79 -5.70 -11.25
CA GLN A 174 22.10 -4.33 -11.66
C GLN A 174 21.93 -4.20 -13.17
N LEU A 175 21.16 -3.21 -13.62
CA LEU A 175 20.91 -2.94 -15.03
C LEU A 175 21.46 -1.57 -15.44
N SER A 176 22.30 -1.54 -16.49
CA SER A 176 22.69 -0.31 -17.17
C SER A 176 21.56 0.14 -18.09
N SER A 177 20.96 1.30 -17.83
CA SER A 177 19.85 1.85 -18.61
C SER A 177 20.06 3.31 -19.01
N GLN A 178 19.41 3.74 -20.09
CA GLN A 178 19.33 5.16 -20.47
C GLN A 178 18.06 5.77 -19.88
N VAL A 179 18.23 6.76 -19.00
CA VAL A 179 17.15 7.65 -18.56
C VAL A 179 16.77 8.52 -19.75
N ARG A 180 15.50 8.50 -20.16
CA ARG A 180 14.96 9.25 -21.29
C ARG A 180 14.03 10.35 -20.82
N SER A 181 13.95 11.44 -21.60
CA SER A 181 13.00 12.53 -21.36
C SER A 181 11.57 12.02 -21.54
N ARG A 182 10.66 12.61 -20.77
CA ARG A 182 9.25 12.19 -20.69
C ARG A 182 8.28 13.27 -21.13
N ASN A 183 8.77 14.46 -21.48
CA ASN A 183 7.94 15.45 -22.13
C ASN A 183 7.61 14.91 -23.53
N ASP A 184 6.35 14.95 -23.92
CA ASP A 184 5.92 14.56 -25.26
C ASP A 184 6.70 15.32 -26.35
N GLU A 185 7.02 16.58 -26.07
CA GLU A 185 7.83 17.47 -26.92
C GLU A 185 9.25 16.95 -27.16
N ASP A 186 9.82 16.22 -26.19
CA ASP A 186 11.19 15.70 -26.24
C ASP A 186 11.28 14.30 -26.88
N GLY A 187 10.16 13.65 -27.20
CA GLY A 187 10.12 12.39 -27.96
C GLY A 187 10.98 11.24 -27.38
N GLY A 188 11.22 11.22 -26.07
CA GLY A 188 12.00 10.15 -25.43
C GLY A 188 13.52 10.23 -25.62
N GLN A 189 14.09 11.42 -25.87
CA GLN A 189 15.53 11.61 -25.99
C GLN A 189 16.29 11.15 -24.73
N PRO A 190 17.43 10.46 -24.84
CA PRO A 190 18.22 10.03 -23.69
C PRO A 190 18.84 11.23 -22.97
N LEU A 191 18.52 11.38 -21.68
CA LEU A 191 19.02 12.43 -20.78
C LEU A 191 20.34 12.04 -20.13
N ARG A 192 20.45 10.78 -19.66
CA ARG A 192 21.68 10.25 -19.04
C ARG A 192 21.68 8.73 -19.04
N GLN A 193 22.87 8.13 -18.97
CA GLN A 193 23.03 6.72 -18.66
C GLN A 193 23.17 6.53 -17.16
N ALA A 194 22.54 5.50 -16.60
CA ALA A 194 22.60 5.17 -15.18
C ALA A 194 22.51 3.66 -14.97
N ASP A 195 23.36 3.15 -14.10
CA ASP A 195 23.24 1.81 -13.54
C ASP A 195 22.21 1.85 -12.42
N ARG A 196 21.28 0.90 -12.43
CA ARG A 196 20.19 0.82 -11.46
C ARG A 196 20.10 -0.56 -10.86
N ASP A 197 19.92 -0.58 -9.56
CA ASP A 197 19.54 -1.76 -8.82
C ASP A 197 18.09 -2.11 -9.12
N VAL A 198 17.87 -3.38 -9.46
CA VAL A 198 16.54 -3.93 -9.74
C VAL A 198 16.35 -5.26 -9.03
N LEU A 199 15.11 -5.55 -8.68
CA LEU A 199 14.66 -6.85 -8.20
C LEU A 199 13.77 -7.46 -9.27
N GLY A 200 14.08 -8.68 -9.68
CA GLY A 200 13.24 -9.47 -10.58
C GLY A 200 12.44 -10.51 -9.81
N ASN A 201 11.24 -10.82 -10.30
CA ASN A 201 10.33 -11.85 -9.77
C ASN A 201 10.07 -11.70 -8.26
N VAL A 202 9.68 -10.50 -7.84
CA VAL A 202 9.27 -10.28 -6.44
C VAL A 202 7.96 -11.01 -6.22
N GLU A 203 7.92 -11.97 -5.31
CA GLU A 203 6.70 -12.71 -4.92
C GLU A 203 6.69 -12.89 -3.40
N GLY A 204 5.67 -12.37 -2.73
CA GLY A 204 5.53 -12.52 -1.29
C GLY A 204 4.53 -11.55 -0.71
N THR A 205 4.83 -11.08 0.51
CA THR A 205 3.91 -10.20 1.23
C THR A 205 4.60 -8.95 1.75
N TRP A 206 3.82 -7.89 1.88
CA TRP A 206 4.16 -6.73 2.67
C TRP A 206 3.26 -6.67 3.91
N LYS A 207 3.90 -6.73 5.09
CA LYS A 207 3.21 -6.73 6.38
C LYS A 207 2.97 -5.31 6.88
N LEU A 208 1.71 -4.91 6.89
CA LEU A 208 1.22 -3.71 7.55
C LEU A 208 0.69 -4.08 8.94
N THR A 209 0.86 -3.21 9.93
CA THR A 209 0.26 -3.40 11.26
C THR A 209 -0.49 -2.13 11.66
N LEU A 210 -1.78 -2.30 11.96
CA LEU A 210 -2.63 -1.27 12.51
C LEU A 210 -2.33 -1.10 14.00
N ARG A 211 -1.98 0.12 14.42
CA ARG A 211 -1.82 0.44 15.86
C ARG A 211 -3.16 0.53 16.56
N GLU A 212 -4.18 0.97 15.84
CA GLU A 212 -5.59 1.01 16.22
C GLU A 212 -6.37 0.33 15.08
N VAL A 213 -7.17 -0.67 15.42
CA VAL A 213 -7.93 -1.44 14.43
C VAL A 213 -9.26 -0.72 14.21
N LYS A 214 -9.28 0.23 13.27
CA LYS A 214 -10.50 0.92 12.84
C LYS A 214 -11.05 0.31 11.54
N PRO A 215 -12.38 0.12 11.42
CA PRO A 215 -12.95 -0.52 10.24
C PRO A 215 -12.76 0.30 8.95
N GLU A 216 -12.83 1.63 9.02
CA GLU A 216 -12.58 2.52 7.89
C GLU A 216 -11.13 2.44 7.37
N PHE A 217 -10.16 2.12 8.22
CA PHE A 217 -8.78 1.89 7.79
C PHE A 217 -8.66 0.63 6.96
N VAL A 218 -9.30 -0.45 7.40
CA VAL A 218 -9.37 -1.70 6.64
C VAL A 218 -10.05 -1.45 5.29
N GLY A 219 -11.19 -0.75 5.31
CA GLY A 219 -11.91 -0.37 4.09
C GLY A 219 -11.01 0.40 3.11
N LEU A 220 -10.30 1.42 3.60
CA LEU A 220 -9.40 2.22 2.77
C LEU A 220 -8.24 1.41 2.21
N LEU A 221 -7.62 0.55 3.00
CA LEU A 221 -6.50 -0.28 2.54
C LEU A 221 -6.94 -1.29 1.48
N VAL A 222 -8.12 -1.92 1.65
CA VAL A 222 -8.67 -2.87 0.69
C VAL A 222 -9.02 -2.21 -0.63
N GLU A 223 -9.70 -1.06 -0.60
CA GLU A 223 -10.02 -0.30 -1.81
C GLU A 223 -8.74 0.22 -2.48
N ALA A 224 -7.80 0.77 -1.70
CA ALA A 224 -6.55 1.32 -2.25
C ALA A 224 -5.68 0.26 -2.92
N VAL A 225 -5.51 -0.92 -2.32
CA VAL A 225 -4.74 -2.00 -2.93
C VAL A 225 -5.43 -2.52 -4.19
N SER A 226 -6.77 -2.69 -4.15
CA SER A 226 -7.55 -3.09 -5.33
C SER A 226 -7.45 -2.06 -6.46
N PHE A 227 -7.44 -0.77 -6.13
CA PHE A 227 -7.25 0.31 -7.09
C PHE A 227 -5.84 0.23 -7.70
N LEU A 228 -4.80 0.12 -6.88
CA LEU A 228 -3.41 0.07 -7.37
C LEU A 228 -3.13 -1.14 -8.27
N ASP A 229 -3.77 -2.28 -8.00
CA ASP A 229 -3.73 -3.47 -8.86
C ASP A 229 -4.39 -3.22 -10.23
N GLN A 230 -5.62 -2.70 -10.24
CA GLN A 230 -6.35 -2.39 -11.47
C GLN A 230 -5.63 -1.36 -12.35
N HIS A 231 -4.92 -0.42 -11.71
CA HIS A 231 -4.18 0.64 -12.35
C HIS A 231 -2.66 0.36 -12.44
N SER A 232 -2.21 -0.88 -12.22
CA SER A 232 -0.78 -1.24 -12.19
C SER A 232 -0.04 -0.96 -13.50
N HIS A 233 -0.76 -1.00 -14.62
CA HIS A 233 -0.26 -0.67 -15.96
C HIS A 233 -0.05 0.83 -16.16
N GLU A 234 -0.72 1.67 -15.39
CA GLU A 234 -0.62 3.12 -15.47
C GLU A 234 0.63 3.61 -14.75
N PHE A 235 1.45 4.38 -15.45
CA PHE A 235 2.73 4.84 -14.93
C PHE A 235 2.61 5.63 -13.60
N ALA A 236 1.48 6.33 -13.39
CA ALA A 236 1.22 7.10 -12.18
C ALA A 236 1.05 6.22 -10.92
N PHE A 237 0.61 4.97 -11.09
CA PHE A 237 0.28 4.04 -10.00
C PHE A 237 1.22 2.83 -9.91
N GLN A 238 2.30 2.81 -10.70
CA GLN A 238 3.36 1.81 -10.56
C GLN A 238 4.12 1.98 -9.24
N VAL A 239 4.60 0.87 -8.67
CA VAL A 239 5.38 0.86 -7.43
C VAL A 239 6.68 1.63 -7.65
N GLY A 240 6.94 2.69 -6.86
CA GLY A 240 8.13 3.52 -7.06
C GLY A 240 8.14 4.89 -6.35
N GLY A 241 9.33 5.29 -5.88
CA GLY A 241 9.53 6.23 -4.76
C GLY A 241 9.50 7.72 -5.07
N ALA A 242 8.39 8.25 -5.60
CA ALA A 242 7.90 9.65 -5.37
C ALA A 242 6.84 10.10 -6.39
N ARG A 243 5.88 9.24 -6.80
CA ARG A 243 4.82 9.56 -7.79
C ARG A 243 5.31 9.86 -9.22
N ASN A 244 6.61 10.07 -9.39
CA ASN A 244 7.25 10.50 -10.63
C ASN A 244 8.13 9.40 -11.24
N PHE A 245 8.24 8.24 -10.61
CA PHE A 245 9.08 7.15 -11.09
C PHE A 245 8.33 5.83 -10.94
N GLY A 246 7.42 5.52 -11.88
CA GLY A 246 6.94 4.16 -12.05
C GLY A 246 8.13 3.23 -12.20
N ALA A 247 8.26 2.31 -11.24
CA ALA A 247 9.43 1.47 -11.07
C ALA A 247 9.09 -0.01 -11.02
N GLY A 248 7.82 -0.40 -11.13
CA GLY A 248 7.39 -1.78 -11.32
C GLY A 248 5.88 -1.86 -11.45
N MET A 249 5.40 -2.63 -12.41
CA MET A 249 4.00 -3.06 -12.48
C MET A 249 3.83 -4.16 -11.45
N ALA A 250 2.94 -3.97 -10.49
CA ALA A 250 2.69 -4.92 -9.43
C ALA A 250 1.26 -5.42 -9.52
N ASP A 251 1.11 -6.73 -9.54
CA ASP A 251 -0.15 -7.36 -9.16
C ASP A 251 -0.20 -7.36 -7.63
N ALA A 252 -1.29 -6.86 -7.05
CA ALA A 252 -1.40 -6.59 -5.63
C ALA A 252 -2.77 -6.91 -5.08
N TRP A 253 -2.81 -7.50 -3.89
CA TRP A 253 -4.08 -7.82 -3.23
C TRP A 253 -3.92 -7.81 -1.71
N VAL A 254 -5.01 -7.53 -1.00
CA VAL A 254 -5.04 -7.81 0.44
C VAL A 254 -5.30 -9.30 0.62
N VAL A 255 -4.36 -10.01 1.26
CA VAL A 255 -4.55 -11.42 1.64
C VAL A 255 -5.73 -11.49 2.59
N ASN A 256 -6.65 -12.44 2.35
CA ASN A 256 -7.91 -12.54 3.07
C ASN A 256 -7.69 -12.54 4.59
N PRO A 257 -8.19 -11.53 5.33
CA PRO A 257 -7.99 -11.44 6.77
C PRO A 257 -8.59 -12.60 7.58
N LEU A 258 -9.51 -13.38 7.01
CA LEU A 258 -10.09 -14.58 7.65
C LEU A 258 -9.16 -15.79 7.60
N TYR A 259 -8.08 -15.75 6.82
CA TYR A 259 -7.15 -16.86 6.72
C TYR A 259 -6.41 -17.09 8.03
N SER A 260 -6.13 -18.34 8.36
CA SER A 260 -5.14 -18.65 9.38
C SER A 260 -3.73 -18.34 8.87
N GLU A 261 -2.77 -18.25 9.78
CA GLU A 261 -1.35 -18.14 9.44
C GLU A 261 -0.87 -19.22 8.45
N ASP A 262 -1.35 -20.45 8.58
CA ASP A 262 -1.02 -21.55 7.67
C ASP A 262 -1.66 -21.39 6.30
N GLU A 263 -2.87 -20.84 6.23
CA GLU A 263 -3.54 -20.53 4.98
C GLU A 263 -2.83 -19.38 4.24
N VAL A 264 -2.31 -18.37 4.95
CA VAL A 264 -1.47 -17.32 4.34
C VAL A 264 -0.19 -17.91 3.74
N ARG A 265 0.52 -18.79 4.47
CA ARG A 265 1.71 -19.48 3.93
C ARG A 265 1.38 -20.33 2.70
N ARG A 266 0.18 -20.91 2.67
CA ARG A 266 -0.30 -21.72 1.54
C ARG A 266 -0.51 -20.90 0.28
N VAL A 267 -0.99 -19.65 0.37
CA VAL A 267 -1.18 -18.76 -0.79
C VAL A 267 0.10 -18.65 -1.63
N PHE A 268 1.26 -18.55 -0.98
CA PHE A 268 2.56 -18.39 -1.65
C PHE A 268 3.32 -19.71 -1.85
N ASN A 269 2.67 -20.84 -1.56
CA ASN A 269 3.22 -22.16 -1.77
C ASN A 269 2.71 -22.77 -3.07
N ARG A 270 3.45 -22.58 -4.16
CA ARG A 270 3.14 -23.10 -5.52
C ARG A 270 2.91 -24.61 -5.61
N ALA A 271 3.28 -25.39 -4.59
CA ALA A 271 3.02 -26.83 -4.54
C ALA A 271 1.64 -27.17 -3.93
N GLN A 272 0.86 -26.18 -3.51
CA GLN A 272 -0.41 -26.35 -2.82
C GLN A 272 -1.49 -25.48 -3.45
N ASP A 273 -2.61 -26.08 -3.82
CA ASP A 273 -3.80 -25.35 -4.26
C ASP A 273 -4.62 -24.85 -3.06
N ALA A 274 -5.52 -23.89 -3.29
CA ALA A 274 -6.49 -23.44 -2.29
C ALA A 274 -7.35 -24.61 -1.77
N THR A 275 -7.74 -24.54 -0.50
CA THR A 275 -8.63 -25.55 0.11
C THR A 275 -10.09 -25.08 0.05
N GLN A 276 -11.04 -26.01 0.16
CA GLN A 276 -12.47 -25.66 0.31
C GLN A 276 -12.77 -24.79 1.53
N ALA A 277 -11.91 -24.80 2.56
CA ALA A 277 -12.06 -23.89 3.69
C ALA A 277 -11.67 -22.45 3.32
N MET A 278 -10.56 -22.29 2.60
CA MET A 278 -10.12 -20.99 2.06
C MET A 278 -11.14 -20.42 1.08
N GLU A 279 -11.65 -21.23 0.15
CA GLU A 279 -12.69 -20.79 -0.81
C GLU A 279 -13.95 -20.28 -0.11
N ARG A 280 -14.39 -20.94 0.97
CA ARG A 280 -15.52 -20.48 1.79
C ARG A 280 -15.21 -19.16 2.49
N LYS A 281 -14.01 -18.99 3.03
CA LYS A 281 -13.57 -17.74 3.65
C LYS A 281 -13.48 -16.62 2.62
N ASP A 282 -13.08 -16.91 1.39
CA ASP A 282 -13.05 -15.92 0.30
C ASP A 282 -14.45 -15.44 -0.06
N GLU A 283 -15.42 -16.36 -0.08
CA GLU A 283 -16.81 -16.00 -0.33
C GLU A 283 -17.40 -15.16 0.82
N ILE A 284 -17.17 -15.55 2.08
CA ILE A 284 -17.61 -14.78 3.25
C ILE A 284 -16.96 -13.38 3.23
N TRP A 285 -15.65 -13.31 2.97
CA TRP A 285 -14.95 -12.04 2.87
C TRP A 285 -15.55 -11.14 1.79
N ARG A 286 -15.76 -11.68 0.60
CA ARG A 286 -16.26 -10.93 -0.56
C ARG A 286 -17.71 -10.47 -0.39
N SER A 287 -18.59 -11.35 0.08
CA SER A 287 -20.04 -11.08 0.11
C SER A 287 -20.48 -10.31 1.35
N GLU A 288 -19.83 -10.55 2.51
CA GLU A 288 -20.27 -10.03 3.80
C GLU A 288 -19.25 -9.05 4.40
N CYS A 289 -18.03 -9.53 4.73
CA CYS A 289 -17.10 -8.74 5.56
C CYS A 289 -16.56 -7.48 4.86
N ARG A 290 -16.10 -7.60 3.61
CA ARG A 290 -15.51 -6.48 2.84
C ARG A 290 -16.45 -5.29 2.79
N ASN A 291 -17.74 -5.54 2.56
CA ASN A 291 -18.76 -4.51 2.45
C ASN A 291 -18.96 -3.73 3.76
N ALA A 292 -18.85 -4.39 4.92
CA ALA A 292 -18.94 -3.72 6.22
C ALA A 292 -17.79 -2.71 6.41
N PHE A 293 -16.56 -3.09 6.06
CA PHE A 293 -15.39 -2.20 6.14
C PHE A 293 -15.46 -1.03 5.14
N VAL A 294 -15.89 -1.28 3.92
CA VAL A 294 -16.07 -0.23 2.89
C VAL A 294 -17.18 0.74 3.29
N ARG A 295 -18.28 0.26 3.89
CA ARG A 295 -19.34 1.13 4.43
C ARG A 295 -18.83 2.03 5.56
N ALA A 296 -17.97 1.51 6.44
CA ALA A 296 -17.33 2.32 7.48
C ALA A 296 -16.46 3.44 6.87
N LEU A 297 -15.68 3.14 5.83
CA LEU A 297 -14.92 4.14 5.09
C LEU A 297 -15.84 5.21 4.48
N GLN A 298 -16.91 4.80 3.80
CA GLN A 298 -17.87 5.72 3.18
C GLN A 298 -18.50 6.64 4.23
N ALA A 299 -18.90 6.10 5.39
CA ALA A 299 -19.45 6.89 6.49
C ALA A 299 -18.43 7.90 7.03
N ARG A 300 -17.18 7.47 7.26
CA ARG A 300 -16.11 8.37 7.73
C ARG A 300 -15.89 9.53 6.74
N THR A 301 -15.91 9.21 5.45
CA THR A 301 -15.62 10.16 4.39
C THR A 301 -16.78 11.16 4.21
N ALA A 302 -18.02 10.67 4.24
CA ALA A 302 -19.21 11.50 4.12
C ALA A 302 -19.43 12.44 5.30
N ALA A 303 -19.18 11.98 6.53
CA ALA A 303 -19.27 12.81 7.73
C ALA A 303 -18.34 14.05 7.69
N ARG A 304 -17.21 13.95 6.96
CA ARG A 304 -16.21 15.03 6.87
C ARG A 304 -16.40 15.94 5.67
N ASP A 305 -16.61 15.39 4.47
CA ASP A 305 -16.69 16.18 3.24
C ASP A 305 -18.10 16.74 2.95
N GLY A 306 -19.14 16.30 3.69
CA GLY A 306 -20.47 16.93 3.77
C GLY A 306 -21.35 16.86 2.51
N ASP A 307 -20.74 16.81 1.34
CA ASP A 307 -21.39 16.72 0.03
C ASP A 307 -21.59 15.28 -0.46
N LEU A 308 -21.07 14.30 0.30
CA LEU A 308 -21.17 12.88 -0.03
C LEU A 308 -22.37 12.22 0.66
N PRO A 309 -23.06 11.28 -0.03
CA PRO A 309 -24.18 10.58 0.56
C PRO A 309 -23.71 9.69 1.71
N MET A 310 -24.38 9.79 2.85
CA MET A 310 -24.20 8.82 3.93
C MET A 310 -24.65 7.43 3.47
N PRO A 311 -23.86 6.37 3.72
CA PRO A 311 -24.29 5.02 3.39
C PRO A 311 -25.55 4.69 4.21
N ALA A 312 -26.53 4.05 3.57
CA ALA A 312 -27.74 3.63 4.28
C ALA A 312 -27.36 2.79 5.52
N GLN A 313 -27.98 3.08 6.67
CA GLN A 313 -28.04 2.12 7.76
C GLN A 313 -28.73 0.88 7.19
N GLY A 314 -28.15 -0.31 7.37
CA GLY A 314 -28.69 -1.54 6.81
C GLY A 314 -30.17 -1.67 7.18
N GLY A 315 -31.04 -1.36 6.22
CA GLY A 315 -32.47 -1.50 6.37
C GLY A 315 -32.80 -2.94 6.07
N ASP A 316 -33.47 -3.58 7.03
CA ASP A 316 -34.11 -4.89 6.90
C ASP A 316 -34.66 -5.09 5.49
N GLY A 317 -33.97 -5.94 4.72
CA GLY A 317 -34.41 -6.36 3.40
C GLY A 317 -35.56 -7.35 3.54
N SER A 318 -36.75 -6.87 3.18
CA SER A 318 -37.97 -7.65 2.95
C SER A 318 -37.85 -8.64 1.80
#